data_AF-A0A3S1Q2K8-F1
#
_entry.id   AF-A0A3S1Q2K8-F1
#
_cell.length_a   1.000
_cell.length_b   1.000
_cell.length_c   1.000
_cell.angle_alpha   90.00
_cell.angle_beta   90.00
_cell.angle_gamma   90.00
#
_symmetry.space_group_name_H-M   'P 1'
#
loop_
_entity.id
_entity.type
_entity.pdbx_description
1 polymer ?
#
loop_
_entity_poly.entity_id
_entity_poly.type
_entity_poly.pdbx_seq_one_letter_code
_entity_poly.pdbx_strand_id
1 'polypeptide(L)'
;GTSGKTSVAAFTRQIWEQAGYAAASIGTTGVVAPGRNDYGSLTTPDPVALHQLLRELADAGVTHASMEASSHGLDQRRLDGVKLAAGGFTNLGRDHMDYHPTIEDYHRAKLRLFDTLLPKGAPAVIFADDPWSAPTTVAAKAAGLNVLTVGRHGDFLRLKRV
;
A
#
# COMPACT_ATOMS: atom_id res chain seq x y z
N GLY A 1 -2.83 4.04 -4.26
CA GLY A 1 -3.60 5.02 -5.07
C GLY A 1 -2.81 6.27 -5.37
N THR A 2 -3.49 7.33 -5.82
CA THR A 2 -2.92 8.68 -6.01
C THR A 2 -2.80 9.37 -4.65
N SER A 3 -3.90 9.54 -3.95
CA SER A 3 -3.97 10.19 -2.64
C SER A 3 -4.28 9.22 -1.50
N GLY A 4 -3.97 9.64 -0.27
CA GLY A 4 -4.34 8.92 0.96
C GLY A 4 -3.40 7.79 1.39
N LYS A 5 -2.33 7.50 0.63
CA LYS A 5 -1.35 6.46 0.98
C LYS A 5 -0.72 6.71 2.36
N THR A 6 -0.19 7.91 2.58
CA THR A 6 0.43 8.33 3.84
C THR A 6 -0.56 8.24 5.01
N SER A 7 -1.78 8.75 4.85
CA SER A 7 -2.81 8.70 5.89
C SER A 7 -3.18 7.25 6.23
N VAL A 8 -3.43 6.41 5.23
CA VAL A 8 -3.78 5.00 5.45
C VAL A 8 -2.63 4.24 6.11
N ALA A 9 -1.39 4.41 5.67
CA ALA A 9 -0.24 3.77 6.31
C ALA A 9 -0.08 4.23 7.76
N ALA A 10 -0.14 5.54 8.01
CA ALA A 10 -0.03 6.09 9.36
C ALA A 10 -1.16 5.61 10.29
N PHE A 11 -2.42 5.61 9.84
CA PHE A 11 -3.55 5.12 10.63
C PHE A 11 -3.45 3.61 10.87
N THR A 12 -3.00 2.83 9.89
CA THR A 12 -2.81 1.38 10.08
C THR A 12 -1.78 1.11 11.17
N ARG A 13 -0.63 1.81 11.16
CA ARG A 13 0.36 1.76 12.24
C ARG A 13 -0.26 2.12 13.59
N GLN A 14 -0.97 3.24 13.67
CA GLN A 14 -1.56 3.71 14.93
C GLN A 14 -2.58 2.70 15.48
N ILE A 15 -3.40 2.09 14.63
CA ILE A 15 -4.36 1.06 15.04
C ILE A 15 -3.62 -0.14 15.65
N TRP A 16 -2.52 -0.60 15.03
CA TRP A 16 -1.70 -1.68 15.58
C TRP A 16 -1.05 -1.33 16.92
N GLU A 17 -0.52 -0.12 17.07
CA GLU A 17 0.03 0.35 18.35
C GLU A 17 -1.03 0.40 19.45
N GLN A 18 -2.23 0.92 19.14
CA GLN A 18 -3.35 0.94 20.07
C GLN A 18 -3.86 -0.46 20.41
N ALA A 19 -3.66 -1.44 19.52
CA ALA A 19 -3.92 -2.85 19.76
C ALA A 19 -2.77 -3.58 20.50
N GLY A 20 -1.71 -2.88 20.90
CA GLY A 20 -0.59 -3.42 21.67
C GLY A 20 0.52 -4.06 20.84
N TYR A 21 0.57 -3.84 19.53
CA TYR A 21 1.63 -4.35 18.66
C TYR A 21 2.73 -3.30 18.43
N ALA A 22 3.99 -3.76 18.39
CA ALA A 22 5.11 -2.95 17.90
C ALA A 22 4.99 -2.78 16.37
N ALA A 23 4.72 -1.56 15.91
CA ALA A 23 4.36 -1.30 14.52
C ALA A 23 5.14 -0.16 13.87
N ALA A 24 5.38 -0.26 12.56
CA ALA A 24 6.03 0.77 11.76
C ALA A 24 5.18 1.24 10.58
N SER A 25 5.43 2.47 10.15
CA SER A 25 4.94 3.02 8.87
C SER A 25 6.10 3.56 8.06
N ILE A 26 6.20 3.14 6.81
CA ILE A 26 7.26 3.52 5.85
C ILE A 26 6.60 4.27 4.69
N GLY A 27 7.00 5.51 4.44
CA GLY A 27 6.34 6.30 3.40
C GLY A 27 6.95 7.66 3.15
N THR A 28 6.12 8.56 2.63
CA THR A 28 6.47 9.93 2.25
C THR A 28 7.04 10.75 3.42
N THR A 29 6.58 10.47 4.65
CA THR A 29 7.07 11.12 5.86
C THR A 29 8.33 10.46 6.44
N GLY A 30 8.87 9.45 5.75
CA GLY A 30 9.96 8.61 6.24
C GLY A 30 9.50 7.38 7.01
N VAL A 31 10.24 7.01 8.05
CA VAL A 31 10.00 5.82 8.87
C VAL A 31 9.63 6.24 10.28
N VAL A 32 8.45 5.80 10.72
CA VAL A 32 7.99 5.96 12.10
C VAL A 32 7.81 4.58 12.71
N ALA A 33 8.49 4.31 13.81
CA ALA A 33 8.43 3.05 14.58
C ALA A 33 8.74 3.33 16.07
N PRO A 34 8.56 2.36 17.00
CA PRO A 34 8.92 2.53 18.40
C PRO A 34 10.39 2.96 18.55
N GLY A 35 10.63 4.13 19.16
CA GLY A 35 11.97 4.66 19.36
C GLY A 35 12.70 5.16 18.09
N ARG A 36 12.03 5.19 16.94
CA ARG A 36 12.62 5.61 15.64
C ARG A 36 11.71 6.57 14.90
N ASN A 37 12.28 7.69 14.46
CA ASN A 37 11.60 8.67 13.63
C ASN A 37 12.59 9.28 12.64
N ASP A 38 12.69 8.66 11.47
CA ASP A 38 13.61 9.06 10.42
C ASP A 38 12.86 9.79 9.33
N TYR A 39 13.35 10.98 8.93
CA TYR A 39 12.84 11.67 7.77
C TYR A 39 13.46 11.07 6.50
N GLY A 40 12.62 10.54 5.61
CA GLY A 40 13.04 9.93 4.34
C GLY A 40 12.92 10.91 3.16
N SER A 41 13.69 10.66 2.10
CA SER A 41 13.64 11.44 0.85
C SER A 41 12.71 10.84 -0.22
N LEU A 42 12.37 9.56 -0.11
CA LEU A 42 11.54 8.83 -1.08
C LEU A 42 10.33 8.19 -0.40
N THR A 43 9.16 8.26 -1.03
CA THR A 43 7.94 7.55 -0.58
C THR A 43 8.13 6.03 -0.52
N THR A 44 8.98 5.48 -1.39
CA THR A 44 9.35 4.06 -1.41
C THR A 44 10.87 3.99 -1.60
N PRO A 45 11.64 3.52 -0.61
CA PRO A 45 13.10 3.36 -0.75
C PRO A 45 13.47 2.44 -1.91
N ASP A 46 14.72 2.49 -2.38
CA ASP A 46 15.22 1.49 -3.34
C ASP A 46 15.19 0.06 -2.73
N PRO A 47 15.23 -1.01 -3.55
CA PRO A 47 15.03 -2.36 -3.03
C PRO A 47 16.03 -2.75 -1.95
N VAL A 48 17.31 -2.39 -2.07
CA VAL A 48 18.35 -2.78 -1.11
C VAL A 48 18.12 -2.07 0.22
N ALA A 49 17.93 -0.75 0.17
CA ALA A 49 17.64 0.04 1.36
C ALA A 49 16.33 -0.39 2.03
N LEU A 50 15.30 -0.75 1.25
CA LEU A 50 14.02 -1.23 1.78
C LEU A 50 14.21 -2.54 2.57
N HIS A 51 14.92 -3.51 2.01
CA HIS A 51 15.17 -4.79 2.69
C HIS A 51 16.06 -4.64 3.92
N GLN A 52 17.06 -3.76 3.88
CA GLN A 52 17.87 -3.41 5.06
C GLN A 52 17.01 -2.79 6.16
N LEU A 53 16.18 -1.80 5.81
CA LEU A 53 15.26 -1.16 6.74
C LEU A 53 14.29 -2.17 7.37
N LEU A 54 13.68 -3.06 6.57
CA LEU A 54 12.78 -4.10 7.08
C LEU A 54 13.49 -5.03 8.05
N ARG A 55 14.77 -5.36 7.78
CA ARG A 55 15.59 -6.16 8.69
C ARG A 55 15.87 -5.43 9.99
N GLU A 56 16.26 -4.16 9.95
CA GLU A 56 16.50 -3.34 11.13
C GLU A 56 15.25 -3.22 12.02
N LEU A 57 14.08 -3.01 11.41
CA LEU A 57 12.81 -2.95 12.13
C LEU A 57 12.50 -4.29 12.82
N ALA A 58 12.69 -5.40 12.12
CA ALA A 58 12.49 -6.74 12.69
C ALA A 58 13.46 -7.01 13.85
N ASP A 59 14.74 -6.68 13.70
CA ASP A 59 15.76 -6.83 14.73
C ASP A 59 15.47 -5.94 15.96
N ALA A 60 14.80 -4.80 15.76
CA ALA A 60 14.31 -3.91 16.82
C ALA A 60 12.99 -4.38 17.46
N GLY A 61 12.45 -5.55 17.08
CA GLY A 61 11.24 -6.12 17.65
C GLY A 61 9.94 -5.59 17.05
N VAL A 62 9.98 -4.87 15.93
CA VAL A 62 8.77 -4.49 15.19
C VAL A 62 8.14 -5.74 14.57
N THR A 63 6.84 -5.92 14.82
CA THR A 63 6.08 -7.10 14.37
C THR A 63 5.16 -6.78 13.20
N HIS A 64 4.79 -5.51 13.03
CA HIS A 64 3.86 -5.06 11.99
C HIS A 64 4.44 -3.87 11.23
N ALA A 65 4.34 -3.86 9.92
CA ALA A 65 4.79 -2.75 9.09
C ALA A 65 3.75 -2.43 8.01
N SER A 66 3.43 -1.15 7.89
CA SER A 66 2.65 -0.59 6.79
C SER A 66 3.59 0.19 5.89
N MET A 67 3.40 0.11 4.57
CA MET A 67 4.27 0.80 3.63
C MET A 67 3.48 1.42 2.48
N GLU A 68 3.93 2.60 2.06
CA GLU A 68 3.42 3.23 0.85
C GLU A 68 4.03 2.57 -0.41
N ALA A 69 3.16 2.02 -1.27
CA ALA A 69 3.53 1.56 -2.61
C ALA A 69 3.30 2.69 -3.63
N SER A 70 4.35 3.46 -3.94
CA SER A 70 4.31 4.46 -5.01
C SER A 70 4.26 3.78 -6.39
N SER A 71 3.70 4.45 -7.41
CA SER A 71 3.72 3.89 -8.78
C SER A 71 5.15 3.72 -9.30
N HIS A 72 6.01 4.70 -9.05
CA HIS A 72 7.44 4.64 -9.34
C HIS A 72 8.09 3.45 -8.65
N GLY A 73 7.83 3.26 -7.35
CA GLY A 73 8.39 2.15 -6.60
C GLY A 73 7.93 0.78 -7.12
N LEU A 74 6.67 0.66 -7.53
CA LEU A 74 6.14 -0.57 -8.11
C LEU A 74 6.72 -0.84 -9.50
N ASP A 75 6.72 0.16 -10.37
CA ASP A 75 7.24 0.07 -11.75
C ASP A 75 8.75 -0.22 -11.76
N GLN A 76 9.50 0.40 -10.86
CA GLN A 76 10.94 0.19 -10.67
C GLN A 76 11.26 -1.01 -9.77
N ARG A 77 10.26 -1.85 -9.43
CA ARG A 77 10.47 -3.11 -8.70
C ARG A 77 11.13 -2.95 -7.32
N ARG A 78 10.91 -1.81 -6.66
CA ARG A 78 11.47 -1.51 -5.33
C ARG A 78 10.91 -2.38 -4.23
N LEU A 79 9.67 -2.87 -4.38
CA LEU A 79 9.01 -3.75 -3.40
C LEU A 79 9.28 -5.24 -3.66
N ASP A 80 10.09 -5.59 -4.66
CA ASP A 80 10.31 -6.98 -5.02
C ASP A 80 11.01 -7.75 -3.90
N GLY A 81 10.53 -8.96 -3.65
CA GLY A 81 11.00 -9.81 -2.55
C GLY A 81 10.41 -9.48 -1.18
N VAL A 82 9.69 -8.36 -1.02
CA VAL A 82 8.97 -8.08 0.23
C VAL A 82 7.81 -9.08 0.38
N LYS A 83 7.74 -9.74 1.54
CA LYS A 83 6.63 -10.65 1.86
C LYS A 83 5.42 -9.84 2.32
N LEU A 84 4.52 -9.55 1.39
CA LEU A 84 3.31 -8.77 1.65
C LEU A 84 2.19 -9.65 2.23
N ALA A 85 1.55 -9.17 3.30
CA ALA A 85 0.41 -9.85 3.93
C ALA A 85 -0.95 -9.35 3.43
N ALA A 86 -1.02 -8.12 2.93
CA ALA A 86 -2.22 -7.49 2.38
C ALA A 86 -1.84 -6.29 1.51
N GLY A 87 -2.75 -5.82 0.65
CA GLY A 87 -2.56 -4.58 -0.11
C GLY A 87 -3.83 -3.75 -0.22
N GLY A 88 -3.65 -2.43 -0.36
CA GLY A 88 -4.72 -1.44 -0.34
C GLY A 88 -4.77 -0.56 -1.59
N PHE A 89 -5.96 -0.37 -2.16
CA PHE A 89 -6.23 0.62 -3.20
C PHE A 89 -7.17 1.71 -2.69
N THR A 90 -6.74 2.96 -2.81
CA THR A 90 -7.48 4.13 -2.32
C THR A 90 -8.28 4.84 -3.41
N ASN A 91 -7.60 5.35 -4.43
CA ASN A 91 -8.16 6.08 -5.57
C ASN A 91 -7.13 6.18 -6.69
N LEU A 92 -7.56 6.61 -7.88
CA LEU A 92 -6.66 7.00 -8.95
C LEU A 92 -7.14 8.29 -9.63
N GLY A 93 -6.39 9.37 -9.42
CA GLY A 93 -6.51 10.63 -10.16
C GLY A 93 -5.29 10.90 -11.03
N ARG A 94 -5.35 11.93 -11.88
CA ARG A 94 -4.27 12.34 -12.77
C ARG A 94 -3.09 12.93 -11.97
N ASP A 95 -1.97 12.24 -11.95
CA ASP A 95 -0.74 12.59 -11.23
C ASP A 95 0.45 11.85 -11.88
N HIS A 96 1.68 12.34 -11.71
CA HIS A 96 2.91 11.73 -12.26
C HIS A 96 2.89 11.46 -13.79
N MET A 97 2.26 12.35 -14.56
CA MET A 97 2.16 12.21 -16.03
C MET A 97 3.45 12.59 -16.78
N ASP A 98 4.39 13.19 -16.06
CA ASP A 98 5.79 13.38 -16.48
C ASP A 98 6.58 12.06 -16.53
N TYR A 99 6.14 11.05 -15.76
CA TYR A 99 6.72 9.72 -15.75
C TYR A 99 5.85 8.69 -16.49
N HIS A 100 4.54 8.69 -16.25
CA HIS A 100 3.58 7.76 -16.86
C HIS A 100 2.92 8.43 -18.08
N PRO A 101 3.08 7.92 -19.30
CA PRO A 101 2.55 8.57 -20.51
C PRO A 101 1.02 8.72 -20.51
N THR A 102 0.32 7.79 -19.89
CA THR A 102 -1.14 7.77 -19.79
C THR A 102 -1.61 7.42 -18.37
N ILE A 103 -2.87 7.71 -18.05
CA ILE A 103 -3.47 7.31 -16.77
C ILE A 103 -3.61 5.77 -16.68
N GLU A 104 -3.77 5.11 -17.81
CA GLU A 104 -3.78 3.66 -17.95
C GLU A 104 -2.41 3.06 -17.61
N ASP A 105 -1.31 3.66 -18.09
CA ASP A 105 0.06 3.26 -17.72
C ASP A 105 0.30 3.45 -16.22
N TYR A 106 -0.17 4.58 -15.67
CA TYR A 106 -0.10 4.88 -14.25
C TYR A 106 -0.89 3.88 -13.40
N HIS A 107 -2.10 3.50 -13.85
CA HIS A 107 -2.91 2.47 -13.22
C HIS A 107 -2.22 1.11 -13.27
N ARG A 108 -1.71 0.72 -14.44
CA ARG A 108 -0.99 -0.55 -14.66
C ARG A 108 0.23 -0.67 -13.75
N ALA A 109 1.00 0.41 -13.58
CA ALA A 109 2.10 0.44 -12.63
C ALA A 109 1.65 0.12 -11.19
N LYS A 110 0.47 0.63 -10.77
CA LYS A 110 -0.11 0.32 -9.45
C LYS A 110 -0.69 -1.09 -9.36
N LEU A 111 -1.26 -1.61 -10.44
CA LEU A 111 -1.81 -2.97 -10.49
C LEU A 111 -0.78 -4.04 -10.18
N ARG A 112 0.50 -3.76 -10.43
CA ARG A 112 1.62 -4.64 -10.07
C ARG A 112 1.59 -5.10 -8.60
N LEU A 113 1.12 -4.25 -7.69
CA LEU A 113 0.92 -4.65 -6.29
C LEU A 113 -0.03 -5.85 -6.18
N PHE A 114 -1.11 -5.87 -6.96
CA PHE A 114 -2.19 -6.84 -6.89
C PHE A 114 -1.96 -8.05 -7.80
N ASP A 115 -1.49 -7.85 -9.02
CA ASP A 115 -1.36 -8.95 -9.99
C ASP A 115 -0.02 -9.71 -9.89
N THR A 116 1.00 -9.10 -9.28
CA THR A 116 2.36 -9.64 -9.27
C THR A 116 2.90 -9.86 -7.86
N LEU A 117 2.75 -8.88 -6.96
CA LEU A 117 3.45 -8.90 -5.67
C LEU A 117 2.67 -9.56 -4.53
N LEU A 118 1.35 -9.36 -4.47
CA LEU A 118 0.53 -10.00 -3.43
C LEU A 118 0.44 -11.51 -3.66
N PRO A 119 0.63 -12.33 -2.62
CA PRO A 119 0.47 -13.77 -2.76
C PRO A 119 -1.01 -14.14 -2.95
N LYS A 120 -1.27 -15.23 -3.69
CA LYS A 120 -2.63 -15.77 -3.88
C LYS A 120 -3.35 -15.94 -2.54
N GLY A 121 -4.62 -15.55 -2.50
CA GLY A 121 -5.44 -15.58 -1.30
C GLY A 121 -5.21 -14.42 -0.33
N ALA A 122 -4.19 -13.58 -0.52
CA ALA A 122 -3.98 -12.41 0.35
C ALA A 122 -5.14 -11.42 0.24
N PRO A 123 -5.49 -10.71 1.33
CA PRO A 123 -6.48 -9.65 1.29
C PRO A 123 -6.07 -8.48 0.37
N ALA A 124 -6.96 -8.14 -0.55
CA ALA A 124 -6.90 -6.93 -1.37
C ALA A 124 -8.03 -5.99 -0.94
N VAL A 125 -7.70 -4.96 -0.15
CA VAL A 125 -8.66 -3.97 0.34
C VAL A 125 -8.80 -2.85 -0.69
N ILE A 126 -9.97 -2.74 -1.31
CA ILE A 126 -10.19 -1.82 -2.43
C ILE A 126 -11.31 -0.85 -2.09
N PHE A 127 -11.02 0.46 -2.12
CA PHE A 127 -12.06 1.48 -1.99
C PHE A 127 -13.07 1.34 -3.14
N ALA A 128 -14.36 1.32 -2.88
CA ALA A 128 -15.38 0.94 -3.85
C ALA A 128 -15.95 2.12 -4.66
N ASP A 129 -15.69 3.36 -4.24
CA ASP A 129 -16.37 4.54 -4.78
C ASP A 129 -15.52 5.32 -5.80
N ASP A 130 -14.37 4.79 -6.22
CA ASP A 130 -13.49 5.39 -7.24
C ASP A 130 -13.69 4.72 -8.62
N PRO A 131 -13.65 5.47 -9.74
CA PRO A 131 -13.84 4.90 -11.08
C PRO A 131 -12.84 3.79 -11.44
N TRP A 132 -11.61 3.85 -10.92
CA TRP A 132 -10.57 2.86 -11.17
C TRP A 132 -10.63 1.66 -10.23
N SER A 133 -11.59 1.62 -9.31
CA SER A 133 -11.81 0.49 -8.42
C SER A 133 -12.33 -0.74 -9.14
N ALA A 134 -13.18 -0.56 -10.17
CA ALA A 134 -13.68 -1.66 -10.99
C ALA A 134 -12.55 -2.43 -11.70
N PRO A 135 -11.67 -1.79 -12.51
CA PRO A 135 -10.56 -2.49 -13.14
C PRO A 135 -9.56 -3.06 -12.11
N THR A 136 -9.32 -2.38 -10.98
CA THR A 136 -8.47 -2.92 -9.90
C THR A 136 -9.07 -4.18 -9.27
N THR A 137 -10.38 -4.21 -9.05
CA THR A 137 -11.10 -5.37 -8.51
C THR A 137 -11.04 -6.55 -9.46
N VAL A 138 -11.20 -6.32 -10.77
CA VAL A 138 -11.09 -7.36 -11.79
C VAL A 138 -9.68 -7.97 -11.79
N ALA A 139 -8.64 -7.13 -11.81
CA ALA A 139 -7.25 -7.61 -11.79
C ALA A 139 -6.94 -8.40 -10.51
N ALA A 140 -7.33 -7.89 -9.34
CA ALA A 140 -7.11 -8.57 -8.07
C ALA A 140 -7.82 -9.94 -7.98
N LYS A 141 -9.06 -10.03 -8.48
CA LYS A 141 -9.79 -11.31 -8.56
C LYS A 141 -9.12 -12.29 -9.52
N ALA A 142 -8.69 -11.82 -10.70
CA ALA A 142 -8.00 -12.66 -11.68
C ALA A 142 -6.67 -13.21 -11.14
N ALA A 143 -5.98 -12.44 -10.29
CA ALA A 143 -4.78 -12.87 -9.58
C ALA A 143 -5.05 -13.85 -8.41
N GLY A 144 -6.33 -14.14 -8.11
CA GLY A 144 -6.73 -15.06 -7.04
C GLY A 144 -6.62 -14.45 -5.64
N LEU A 145 -6.73 -13.13 -5.52
CA LEU A 145 -6.73 -12.44 -4.21
C LEU A 145 -8.10 -12.48 -3.53
N ASN A 146 -8.10 -12.38 -2.21
CA ASN A 146 -9.32 -12.20 -1.43
C ASN A 146 -9.73 -10.71 -1.46
N VAL A 147 -10.61 -10.33 -2.38
CA VAL A 147 -11.02 -8.94 -2.55
C VAL A 147 -12.03 -8.52 -1.50
N LEU A 148 -11.69 -7.47 -0.74
CA LEU A 148 -12.50 -6.87 0.31
C LEU A 148 -12.79 -5.40 -0.04
N THR A 149 -14.00 -5.12 -0.51
CA THR A 149 -14.37 -3.76 -0.94
C THR A 149 -14.88 -2.91 0.23
N VAL A 150 -14.39 -1.67 0.33
CA VAL A 150 -14.74 -0.73 1.39
C VAL A 150 -15.24 0.60 0.81
N GLY A 151 -16.23 1.24 1.42
CA GLY A 151 -16.77 2.51 0.91
C GLY A 151 -18.30 2.54 0.98
N ARG A 152 -18.93 3.52 0.34
CA ARG A 152 -20.41 3.59 0.26
C ARG A 152 -20.98 2.45 -0.58
N HIS A 153 -20.23 2.04 -1.60
CA HIS A 153 -20.53 0.91 -2.48
C HIS A 153 -19.74 -0.36 -2.09
N GLY A 154 -19.14 -0.39 -0.90
CA GLY A 154 -18.40 -1.55 -0.39
C GLY A 154 -19.30 -2.69 0.10
N ASP A 155 -18.83 -3.92 -0.10
CA ASP A 155 -19.50 -5.15 0.35
C ASP A 155 -18.89 -5.71 1.63
N PHE A 156 -17.60 -5.48 1.88
CA PHE A 156 -16.95 -5.91 3.12
C PHE A 156 -17.20 -4.92 4.27
N LEU A 157 -16.89 -3.63 4.04
CA LEU A 157 -17.23 -2.56 4.98
C LEU A 157 -17.97 -1.44 4.25
N ARG A 158 -19.23 -1.21 4.67
CA ARG A 158 -20.08 -0.18 4.08
C ARG A 158 -20.16 1.06 4.95
N LEU A 159 -19.77 2.20 4.39
CA LEU A 159 -19.90 3.50 5.05
C LEU A 159 -21.37 3.95 5.01
N LYS A 160 -22.03 4.02 6.18
CA LYS A 160 -23.36 4.61 6.30
C LYS A 160 -23.24 6.14 6.34
N ARG A 161 -24.21 6.85 5.77
CA ARG A 161 -24.37 8.28 6.06
C ARG A 161 -24.62 8.43 7.56
N VAL A 162 -23.82 9.27 8.21
CA VAL A 162 -24.12 9.86 9.52
C VAL A 162 -24.77 11.20 9.26
#